data_AF-A0A2E3F8D3-F1
#
_entry.id   AF-A0A2E3F8D3-F1
#
_cell.length_a   1.000
_cell.length_b   1.000
_cell.length_c   1.000
_cell.angle_alpha   90.00
_cell.angle_beta   90.00
_cell.angle_gamma   90.00
#
_symmetry.space_group_name_H-M   'P 1'
#
loop_
_entity.id
_entity.type
_entity.pdbx_description
1 polymer ?
#
loop_
_entity_poly.entity_id
_entity_poly.type
_entity_poly.pdbx_seq_one_letter_code
_entity_poly.pdbx_strand_id
1 'polypeptide(L)' 'MKQTYNATLVKALAKKYKISPRYVRYCLKGERSPCFADKIKKDYKRFIKKIEGIIEKECKSL' A
#
# COMPACT_ATOMS: atom_id res chain seq x y z
N MET A 1 9.36 7.87 -14.42
CA MET A 1 8.81 7.97 -13.04
C MET A 1 8.96 6.62 -12.36
N LYS A 2 9.84 6.48 -11.36
CA LYS A 2 9.89 5.26 -10.53
C LYS A 2 8.55 5.11 -9.81
N GLN A 3 7.80 4.04 -10.09
CA GLN A 3 6.63 3.70 -9.29
C GLN A 3 7.14 3.23 -7.92
N THR A 4 7.13 4.12 -6.92
CA THR A 4 7.65 3.85 -5.58
C THR A 4 6.78 2.89 -4.76
N TYR A 5 5.54 2.63 -5.20
CA TYR A 5 4.55 1.85 -4.46
C TYR A 5 3.96 0.75 -5.33
N ASN A 6 3.67 -0.40 -4.71
CA ASN A 6 3.10 -1.57 -5.36
C ASN A 6 1.69 -1.25 -5.92
N ALA A 7 1.55 -1.34 -7.25
CA ALA A 7 0.32 -0.97 -7.95
C ALA A 7 -0.90 -1.80 -7.52
N THR A 8 -0.70 -3.08 -7.19
CA THR A 8 -1.77 -3.98 -6.73
C THR A 8 -2.29 -3.56 -5.36
N LEU A 9 -1.39 -3.25 -4.42
CA LEU A 9 -1.77 -2.73 -3.10
C LEU A 9 -2.48 -1.37 -3.21
N VAL A 10 -1.99 -0.48 -4.07
CA VAL A 10 -2.63 0.82 -4.30
C VAL A 10 -4.05 0.66 -4.83
N LYS A 11 -4.27 -0.25 -5.80
CA LYS A 11 -5.62 -0.56 -6.32
C LYS A 11 -6.52 -1.19 -5.24
N ALA A 12 -6.00 -2.10 -4.43
CA ALA A 12 -6.76 -2.74 -3.35
C ALA A 12 -7.18 -1.72 -2.27
N LEU A 13 -6.27 -0.83 -1.86
CA LEU A 13 -6.57 0.24 -0.90
C LEU A 13 -7.56 1.25 -1.49
N ALA A 14 -7.42 1.60 -2.76
CA ALA A 14 -8.38 2.46 -3.45
C ALA A 14 -9.80 1.91 -3.37
N LYS A 15 -9.99 0.61 -3.63
CA LYS A 15 -11.27 -0.08 -3.47
C LYS A 15 -11.76 -0.09 -2.02
N LYS A 16 -10.88 -0.45 -1.06
CA LYS A 16 -11.22 -0.54 0.38
C LYS A 16 -11.72 0.79 0.93
N TYR A 17 -11.06 1.88 0.58
CA TYR A 17 -11.37 3.22 1.07
C TYR A 17 -12.32 4.00 0.16
N LYS A 18 -12.79 3.41 -0.95
CA LYS A 18 -13.65 4.06 -1.96
C LYS A 18 -13.07 5.40 -2.48
N ILE A 19 -11.76 5.43 -2.70
CA ILE A 19 -11.02 6.61 -3.16
C ILE A 19 -10.21 6.30 -4.41
N SER A 20 -9.73 7.33 -5.10
CA SER A 20 -8.92 7.12 -6.31
C SER A 20 -7.52 6.56 -5.98
N PRO A 21 -6.95 5.70 -6.86
CA PRO A 21 -5.56 5.24 -6.74
C PRO A 21 -4.53 6.38 -6.69
N ARG A 22 -4.87 7.53 -7.31
CA ARG A 22 -4.07 8.75 -7.24
C ARG A 22 -4.08 9.32 -5.82
N TYR A 23 -5.25 9.36 -5.18
CA TYR A 23 -5.38 9.83 -3.79
C TYR A 23 -4.64 8.93 -2.81
N VAL A 24 -4.71 7.61 -2.98
CA VAL A 24 -3.93 6.65 -2.17
C VAL A 24 -2.44 6.98 -2.25
N ARG A 25 -1.91 7.23 -3.46
CA ARG A 25 -0.50 7.60 -3.64
C ARG A 25 -0.14 8.94 -3.00
N TYR A 26 -1.03 9.93 -3.06
CA TYR A 26 -0.85 11.20 -2.32
C TYR A 26 -0.78 10.99 -0.81
N CYS A 27 -1.65 10.14 -0.25
CA CYS A 27 -1.60 9.77 1.16
C CYS A 27 -0.28 9.07 1.51
N LEU A 28 0.17 8.12 0.69
CA LEU A 28 1.42 7.39 0.94
C LEU A 28 2.66 8.29 0.86
N LYS A 29 2.66 9.25 -0.08
CA LYS A 29 3.75 10.21 -0.28
C LYS A 29 3.82 11.26 0.84
N GLY A 30 2.73 11.47 1.58
CA GLY A 30 2.65 12.48 2.65
C GLY A 30 2.35 13.89 2.16
N GLU A 31 2.02 14.07 0.87
CA GLU A 31 1.63 15.37 0.30
C GLU A 31 0.25 15.84 0.78
N ARG A 32 -0.58 14.93 1.30
CA ARG A 32 -1.86 15.26 1.96
C ARG A 32 -2.02 14.44 3.23
N SER A 33 -2.39 15.12 4.32
CA SER A 33 -2.57 14.56 5.66
C SER A 33 -4.01 14.74 6.21
N PRO A 34 -5.07 14.30 5.49
CA PRO A 34 -6.38 14.14 6.11
C PRO A 34 -6.33 13.06 7.20
N CYS A 35 -7.26 13.09 8.16
CA CYS A 35 -7.31 12.13 9.29
C CYS A 35 -7.29 10.64 8.89
N PHE A 36 -7.63 10.29 7.64
CA PHE A 36 -7.59 8.91 7.14
C PHE A 36 -6.29 8.52 6.42
N ALA A 37 -5.40 9.47 6.09
CA ALA A 37 -4.13 9.19 5.42
C ALA A 37 -3.23 8.29 6.26
N ASP A 38 -3.22 8.47 7.59
CA ASP A 38 -2.42 7.64 8.48
C ASP A 38 -2.93 6.20 8.52
N LYS A 39 -4.25 6.00 8.43
CA LYS A 39 -4.85 4.66 8.30
C LYS A 39 -4.39 3.98 7.01
N ILE A 40 -4.38 4.70 5.89
CA ILE A 40 -3.91 4.17 4.60
C ILE A 40 -2.43 3.80 4.66
N LYS A 41 -1.58 4.65 5.23
CA LYS A 41 -0.15 4.36 5.40
C LYS A 41 0.07 3.11 6.26
N LYS A 42 -0.64 3.01 7.39
CA LYS A 42 -0.54 1.87 8.30
C LYS A 42 -0.98 0.57 7.64
N ASP A 43 -2.10 0.61 6.92
CA ASP A 43 -2.61 -0.54 6.16
C ASP A 43 -1.64 -0.96 5.05
N TYR A 44 -1.13 -0.01 4.26
CA TYR A 44 -0.17 -0.30 3.20
C TYR A 44 1.07 -0.99 3.75
N LYS A 45 1.66 -0.46 4.83
CA LYS A 45 2.84 -1.03 5.49
C LYS A 45 2.55 -2.42 6.07
N ARG A 46 1.35 -2.65 6.59
CA ARG A 46 0.93 -3.97 7.09
C ARG A 46 0.81 -4.98 5.96
N PHE A 47 0.21 -4.60 4.84
CA PHE A 47 0.00 -5.51 3.72
C PHE A 47 1.29 -5.83 2.98
N ILE A 48 2.18 -4.84 2.77
CA ILE A 48 3.45 -5.10 2.08
C ILE A 48 4.34 -6.05 2.89
N LYS A 49 4.42 -5.88 4.22
CA LYS A 49 5.12 -6.83 5.11
C LYS A 49 4.55 -8.25 5.05
N LYS A 50 3.21 -8.37 4.93
CA LYS A 50 2.58 -9.69 4.78
C LYS A 50 2.95 -10.33 3.45
N ILE A 51 2.94 -9.56 2.37
CA ILE A 51 3.33 -10.03 1.04
C ILE A 51 4.79 -10.46 1.03
N GLU A 52 5.70 -9.60 1.54
CA GLU A 52 7.13 -9.91 1.68
C GLU A 52 7.33 -11.19 2.50
N GLY A 53 6.65 -11.33 3.63
CA GLY A 53 6.74 -12.53 4.46
C GLY A 53 6.17 -13.80 3.81
N ILE A 54 5.17 -13.70 2.93
CA ILE A 54 4.67 -14.84 2.15
C ILE A 54 5.69 -15.22 1.08
N ILE A 55 6.22 -14.23 0.34
CA ILE A 55 7.24 -14.43 -0.69
C ILE A 55 8.50 -15.07 -0.09
N GLU A 56 8.98 -14.57 1.04
CA GLU A 56 10.14 -15.15 1.73
C GLU A 56 9.90 -16.60 2.18
N LYS A 57 8.68 -16.93 2.60
CA LYS A 57 8.33 -18.31 2.96
C LYS A 57 8.33 -19.22 1.74
N GLU A 58 7.71 -18.79 0.65
CA GLU A 58 7.65 -19.57 -0.59
C GLU A 58 9.05 -19.76 -1.21
N CYS A 59 9.91 -18.73 -1.17
CA CYS A 59 11.29 -18.84 -1.64
C CYS A 59 12.20 -19.70 -0.73
N LYS A 60 11.87 -19.85 0.56
CA LYS A 60 12.63 -20.73 1.49
C LYS A 60 12.14 -22.19 1.47
N SER A 61 10.98 -22.45 0.88
CA SER A 61 10.44 -23.79 0.68
C SER A 61 10.84 -24.43 -0.66
N LEU A 62 11.73 -23.76 -1.42
CA LEU A 62 12.41 -24.27 -2.61
C LEU A 62 13.86 -24.63 -2.25
#